data_AF-A0A9P7E4I1-F1
#
_entry.id   AF-A0A9P7E4I1-F1
#
_cell.length_a   1.000
_cell.length_b   1.000
_cell.length_c   1.000
_cell.angle_alpha   90.00
_cell.angle_beta   90.00
_cell.angle_gamma   90.00
#
_symmetry.space_group_name_H-M   'P 1'
#
loop_
_entity.id
_entity.type
_entity.pdbx_description
1 polymer ?
#
loop_
_entity_poly.entity_id
_entity_poly.type
_entity_poly.pdbx_seq_one_letter_code
_entity_poly.pdbx_strand_id
1 'polypeptide(L)'
;MTMHHALLISEILLDIFAHVDTILDPLSYGEISLARKSLATLATTCRTFHEPAMDLLWADMHGIVPLLGCVTRLHPMIYHHVGRVSAD
;
A
#
# COMPACT_ATOMS: atom_id res chain seq x y z
N MET A 1 -7.85 -16.79 16.82
CA MET A 1 -8.55 -15.55 16.44
C MET A 1 -9.72 -15.95 15.57
N THR A 2 -10.93 -15.98 16.12
CA THR A 2 -12.16 -16.25 15.35
C THR A 2 -12.54 -14.97 14.61
N MET A 3 -12.51 -15.03 13.28
CA MET A 3 -12.95 -13.93 12.42
C MET A 3 -14.47 -13.87 12.42
N HIS A 4 -15.01 -12.66 12.49
CA HIS A 4 -16.44 -12.43 12.44
C HIS A 4 -17.00 -12.91 11.09
N HIS A 5 -18.09 -13.68 11.08
CA HIS A 5 -18.63 -14.28 9.86
C HIS A 5 -19.02 -13.27 8.78
N ALA A 6 -19.31 -12.02 9.16
CA ALA A 6 -19.56 -10.94 8.20
C ALA A 6 -18.38 -10.70 7.24
N LEU A 7 -17.14 -10.98 7.66
CA LEU A 7 -15.95 -10.83 6.81
C LEU A 7 -15.81 -11.95 5.76
N LEU A 8 -16.66 -12.97 5.81
CA LEU A 8 -16.73 -13.99 4.75
C LEU A 8 -17.60 -13.54 3.57
N ILE A 9 -18.34 -12.44 3.72
CA ILE A 9 -19.20 -11.88 2.68
C ILE A 9 -18.36 -10.90 1.87
N SER A 10 -18.16 -11.19 0.58
CA SER A 10 -17.34 -10.37 -0.31
C SER A 10 -17.83 -8.92 -0.43
N GLU A 11 -19.15 -8.68 -0.37
CA GLU A 11 -19.71 -7.32 -0.38
C GLU A 11 -19.24 -6.47 0.80
N ILE A 12 -19.16 -7.06 2.00
CA ILE A 12 -18.68 -6.37 3.19
C ILE A 12 -17.19 -6.03 3.04
N LEU A 13 -16.40 -6.92 2.45
CA LEU A 13 -15.00 -6.63 2.16
C LEU A 13 -14.88 -5.47 1.16
N LEU A 14 -15.66 -5.50 0.08
CA LEU A 14 -15.67 -4.45 -0.94
C LEU A 14 -16.07 -3.09 -0.35
N ASP A 15 -17.07 -3.05 0.55
CA ASP A 15 -17.52 -1.82 1.20
C ASP A 15 -16.44 -1.23 2.12
N ILE A 16 -15.75 -2.08 2.89
CA ILE A 16 -14.59 -1.68 3.71
C ILE A 16 -13.50 -1.09 2.82
N PHE A 17 -13.14 -1.75 1.72
CA PHE A 17 -12.11 -1.27 0.81
C PHE A 17 -12.53 -0.01 0.06
N ALA A 18 -13.79 0.13 -0.32
CA ALA A 18 -14.33 1.36 -0.91
C ALA A 18 -14.16 2.55 0.03
N HIS A 19 -14.37 2.37 1.34
CA HIS A 19 -14.08 3.42 2.32
C HIS A 19 -12.59 3.77 2.42
N VAL A 20 -11.69 2.79 2.29
CA VAL A 20 -10.25 3.07 2.25
C VAL A 20 -9.85 3.77 0.96
N ASP A 21 -10.51 3.45 -0.16
CA ASP A 21 -10.29 4.04 -1.48
C ASP A 21 -10.84 5.47 -1.58
N THR A 22 -11.91 5.82 -0.85
CA THR A 22 -12.34 7.22 -0.73
C THR A 22 -11.30 8.13 -0.06
N ILE A 23 -10.35 7.56 0.69
CA ILE A 23 -9.20 8.29 1.26
C ILE A 23 -8.11 8.50 0.20
N LEU A 24 -8.13 7.77 -0.92
CA LEU A 24 -7.19 7.90 -2.03
C LEU A 24 -7.57 9.04 -3.01
N ASP A 25 -8.31 10.06 -2.57
CA ASP A 25 -8.63 11.21 -3.43
C ASP A 25 -7.32 11.79 -4.02
N PRO A 26 -7.11 11.71 -5.35
CA PRO A 26 -5.83 12.05 -5.99
C PRO A 26 -5.41 13.51 -5.79
N LEU A 27 -6.33 14.37 -5.36
CA LEU A 27 -6.09 15.78 -5.07
C LEU A 27 -5.45 16.02 -3.69
N SER A 28 -5.39 15.00 -2.83
CA SER A 28 -4.93 15.10 -1.45
C SER A 28 -3.60 14.36 -1.25
N TYR A 29 -2.49 15.04 -1.55
CA TYR A 29 -1.13 14.49 -1.44
C TYR A 29 -0.78 13.94 -0.05
N GLY A 30 -1.47 14.40 1.00
CA GLY A 30 -1.32 13.92 2.37
C GLY A 30 -2.06 12.60 2.68
N GLU A 31 -3.18 12.34 1.99
CA GLU A 31 -4.08 11.23 2.30
C GLU A 31 -3.68 9.92 1.59
N ILE A 32 -2.97 10.01 0.45
CA ILE A 32 -2.37 8.85 -0.24
C ILE A 32 -1.43 8.06 0.71
N SER A 33 -0.67 8.76 1.56
CA SER A 33 0.19 8.11 2.55
C SER A 33 -0.61 7.36 3.62
N LEU A 34 -1.78 7.87 3.99
CA LEU A 34 -2.63 7.29 5.04
C LEU A 34 -3.38 6.07 4.50
N ALA A 35 -3.96 6.14 3.30
CA ALA A 35 -4.62 5.01 2.67
C ALA A 35 -3.67 3.83 2.43
N ARG A 36 -2.44 4.09 1.95
CA ARG A 36 -1.42 3.04 1.79
C ARG A 36 -1.03 2.39 3.13
N LYS A 37 -0.92 3.18 4.21
CA LYS A 37 -0.70 2.64 5.57
C LYS A 37 -1.88 1.79 6.04
N SER A 38 -3.10 2.23 5.78
CA SER A 38 -4.31 1.47 6.11
C SER A 38 -4.37 0.14 5.35
N LEU A 39 -4.10 0.14 4.04
CA LEU A 39 -4.03 -1.08 3.22
C LEU A 39 -2.92 -2.03 3.69
N ALA A 40 -1.72 -1.52 3.97
CA ALA A 40 -0.64 -2.33 4.52
C ALA A 40 -1.01 -2.93 5.88
N THR A 41 -1.70 -2.16 6.73
CA THR A 41 -2.19 -2.65 8.02
C THR A 41 -3.23 -3.75 7.82
N LEU A 42 -4.25 -3.52 6.98
CA LEU A 42 -5.27 -4.51 6.60
C LEU A 42 -4.63 -5.82 6.12
N ALA A 43 -3.65 -5.74 5.21
CA ALA A 43 -2.94 -6.89 4.68
C ALA A 43 -2.22 -7.73 5.75
N THR A 44 -1.77 -7.10 6.84
CA THR A 44 -1.07 -7.77 7.95
C THR A 44 -2.00 -8.28 9.05
N THR A 45 -3.26 -7.83 9.09
CA THR A 45 -4.20 -8.20 10.17
C THR A 45 -4.68 -9.65 10.07
N CYS A 46 -5.14 -10.10 8.89
CA CYS A 46 -5.68 -11.43 8.70
C CYS A 46 -5.60 -11.91 7.25
N ARG A 47 -5.77 -13.23 7.06
CA ARG A 47 -5.70 -13.87 5.75
C ARG A 47 -6.81 -13.41 4.80
N THR A 48 -7.99 -13.09 5.30
CA THR A 48 -9.13 -12.64 4.50
C THR A 48 -8.87 -11.28 3.84
N PHE A 49 -8.26 -10.36 4.59
CA PHE A 49 -7.89 -9.04 4.06
C PHE A 49 -6.57 -9.06 3.28
N HIS A 50 -5.73 -10.09 3.46
CA HIS A 50 -4.38 -10.14 2.92
C HIS A 50 -4.33 -9.95 1.40
N GLU A 51 -4.98 -10.83 0.64
CA GLU A 51 -5.04 -10.78 -0.82
C GLU A 51 -5.63 -9.46 -1.34
N PRO A 52 -6.89 -9.09 -0.99
CA PRO A 52 -7.50 -7.90 -1.56
C PRO A 52 -6.80 -6.59 -1.15
N ALA A 53 -6.23 -6.52 0.05
CA ALA A 53 -5.46 -5.34 0.46
C ALA A 53 -4.12 -5.22 -0.27
N MET A 54 -3.46 -6.35 -0.56
CA MET A 54 -2.23 -6.37 -1.35
C MET A 54 -2.50 -5.96 -2.80
N ASP A 55 -3.55 -6.48 -3.42
CA ASP A 55 -3.94 -6.10 -4.78
C ASP A 55 -4.12 -4.59 -4.91
N LEU A 56 -4.87 -3.97 -3.99
CA LEU A 56 -5.07 -2.52 -3.98
C LEU A 56 -3.80 -1.73 -3.66
N LEU A 57 -2.97 -2.19 -2.72
CA LEU A 57 -1.73 -1.52 -2.35
C LEU A 57 -0.74 -1.42 -3.51
N TRP A 58 -0.74 -2.42 -4.40
CA TRP A 58 0.14 -2.51 -5.56
C TRP A 58 -0.51 -2.09 -6.88
N ALA A 59 -1.84 -1.91 -6.94
CA ALA A 59 -2.55 -1.44 -8.12
C ALA A 59 -2.13 -0.02 -8.54
N ASP A 60 -1.99 0.89 -7.58
CA ASP A 60 -1.56 2.27 -7.81
C ASP A 60 -0.11 2.49 -7.37
N MET A 61 0.81 1.87 -8.11
CA MET A 61 2.24 2.04 -7.89
C MET A 61 2.84 2.92 -8.99
N HIS A 62 3.24 4.14 -8.63
CA HIS A 62 3.96 5.06 -9.53
C HIS A 62 5.41 4.60 -9.77
N GLY A 63 5.56 3.51 -10.53
CA GLY A 63 6.84 2.95 -10.95
C GLY A 63 7.40 1.88 -10.02
N ILE A 64 8.50 1.25 -10.42
CA ILE A 64 9.06 0.06 -9.76
C ILE A 64 9.86 0.36 -8.48
N VAL A 65 10.13 1.63 -8.19
CA VAL A 65 10.99 2.07 -7.08
C VAL A 65 10.60 1.45 -5.72
N PRO A 66 9.31 1.37 -5.33
CA PRO A 66 8.92 0.76 -4.05
C PRO A 66 9.29 -0.73 -3.96
N LEU A 67 9.13 -1.50 -5.05
CA LEU A 67 9.51 -2.92 -5.12
C LEU A 67 11.02 -3.09 -4.98
N LEU A 68 11.76 -2.16 -5.55
CA LEU A 68 13.21 -2.15 -5.57
C LEU A 68 13.79 -1.87 -4.16
N GLY A 69 13.05 -1.14 -3.31
CA GLY A 69 13.32 -1.00 -1.87
C GLY A 69 13.08 -2.27 -1.06
N CYS A 70 12.16 -3.15 -1.49
CA CYS A 70 11.95 -4.47 -0.85
C CYS A 70 13.14 -5.43 -1.07
N VAL A 71 13.94 -5.19 -2.11
CA VAL A 71 15.17 -5.94 -2.37
C VAL A 71 16.34 -5.21 -1.71
N THR A 72 16.66 -5.59 -0.47
CA THR A 72 17.73 -4.97 0.35
C THR A 72 19.08 -4.88 -0.37
N ARG A 73 19.38 -5.81 -1.28
CA ARG A 73 20.60 -5.80 -2.10
C ARG A 73 20.62 -4.70 -3.17
N LEU A 74 19.45 -4.28 -3.66
CA LEU A 74 19.33 -3.24 -4.69
C LEU A 74 19.18 -1.85 -4.08
N HIS A 75 18.72 -1.76 -2.82
CA HIS A 75 18.52 -0.51 -2.10
C HIS A 75 19.70 0.50 -2.23
N PRO A 76 20.98 0.11 -2.09
CA PRO A 76 22.10 1.04 -2.25
C PRO A 76 22.26 1.54 -3.70
N MET A 77 21.89 0.76 -4.71
CA MET A 77 22.08 1.14 -6.12
C MET A 77 21.05 2.16 -6.61
N ILE A 78 19.87 2.20 -5.97
CA ILE A 78 18.72 3.01 -6.41
C ILE A 78 18.69 4.35 -5.69
N TYR A 79 18.97 4.34 -4.38
CA TYR A 79 18.88 5.52 -3.53
C TYR A 79 20.21 6.30 -3.44
N HIS A 80 21.33 5.79 -3.97
CA HIS A 80 22.63 6.48 -3.96
C HIS A 80 22.77 7.57 -5.04
N HIS A 81 21.89 7.63 -6.04
CA HIS A 81 21.94 8.67 -7.08
C HIS A 81 21.31 10.02 -6.70
N VAL A 82 20.60 10.11 -5.57
CA VAL A 82 19.98 11.36 -5.09
C VAL A 82 20.93 12.20 -4.21
N GLY A 83 22.23 11.86 -4.16
CA GLY A 83 23.22 12.56 -3.33
C GLY A 83 24.34 13.30 -4.07
N ARG A 84 24.37 13.32 -5.41
CA ARG A 84 25.48 13.93 -6.19
C ARG A 84 25.06 15.06 -7.16
N VAL A 85 23.99 15.78 -6.87
CA VAL A 85 23.72 17.05 -7.56
C VAL A 85 23.83 18.18 -6.53
N SER A 86 24.99 18.85 -6.55
CA SER A 86 25.30 20.20 -6.07
C SER A 86 26.56 20.23 -5.21
N ALA A 87 27.70 20.51 -5.86
CA ALA A 87 28.75 21.41 -5.38
C ALA A 87 29.79 21.56 -6.51
N ASP A 88 29.36 22.21 -7.59
CA ASP A 88 30.24 22.97 -8.49
C ASP A 88 30.07 24.45 -8.13
#